data_AF-A0A1W6AJC4-F1
#
_entry.id   AF-A0A1W6AJC4-F1
#
_cell.length_a   1.000
_cell.length_b   1.000
_cell.length_c   1.000
_cell.angle_alpha   90.00
_cell.angle_beta   90.00
_cell.angle_gamma   90.00
#
_symmetry.space_group_name_H-M   'P 1'
#
loop_
_entity.id
_entity.type
_entity.pdbx_description
1 polymer ?
#
loop_
_entity_poly.entity_id
_entity_poly.type
_entity_poly.pdbx_seq_one_letter_code
_entity_poly.pdbx_strand_id
1 'polypeptide(L)'
;MKQVKTIETDGWNISVNDIFTNGRMPYRLKVIKIEIENEQANPNDAKIYCVAIDLKNDKKLVKTVDVPEGDSNRAWYINEFWSK
;
A
#
# COMPACT_ATOMS: atom_id res chain seq x y z
N MET A 1 -4.37 -4.73 16.78
CA MET A 1 -4.34 -4.16 15.42
C MET A 1 -5.76 -4.07 14.91
N LYS A 2 -6.17 -2.90 14.43
CA LYS A 2 -7.51 -2.60 13.91
C LYS A 2 -7.40 -2.41 12.40
N GLN A 3 -8.28 -3.07 11.64
CA GLN A 3 -8.38 -2.85 10.20
C GLN A 3 -9.21 -1.60 9.92
N VAL A 4 -8.71 -0.75 9.03
CA VAL A 4 -9.41 0.45 8.56
C VAL A 4 -9.51 0.46 7.04
N LYS A 5 -10.46 1.22 6.49
CA LYS A 5 -10.64 1.36 5.04
C LYS A 5 -9.75 2.44 4.43
N THR A 6 -9.50 3.49 5.19
CA THR A 6 -8.76 4.68 4.80
C THR A 6 -7.95 5.17 5.99
N ILE A 7 -6.79 5.73 5.71
CA ILE A 7 -5.96 6.44 6.69
C ILE A 7 -5.38 7.71 6.05
N GLU A 8 -5.44 8.81 6.80
CA GLU A 8 -4.81 10.08 6.43
C GLU A 8 -3.36 10.07 6.93
N THR A 9 -2.42 10.29 6.02
CA THR A 9 -0.98 10.28 6.30
C THR A 9 -0.37 11.58 5.80
N ASP A 10 0.90 11.83 6.11
CA ASP A 10 1.55 13.10 5.75
C ASP A 10 1.71 13.26 4.23
N GLY A 11 1.72 12.17 3.47
CA GLY A 11 1.83 12.16 2.01
C GLY A 11 0.47 12.03 1.32
N TRP A 12 -0.21 10.90 1.55
CA TRP A 12 -1.45 10.57 0.86
C TRP A 12 -2.54 10.11 1.84
N ASN A 13 -3.80 10.33 1.43
CA ASN A 13 -4.91 9.56 1.98
C ASN A 13 -4.92 8.18 1.32
N ILE A 14 -4.46 7.17 2.07
CA ILE A 14 -4.33 5.79 1.60
C ILE A 14 -5.61 5.03 1.92
N SER A 15 -6.24 4.46 0.91
CA SER A 15 -7.47 3.67 0.99
C SER A 15 -7.30 2.28 0.40
N VAL A 16 -8.08 1.32 0.88
CA VAL A 16 -8.17 0.00 0.24
C VAL A 16 -8.65 0.16 -1.21
N ASN A 17 -7.97 -0.53 -2.13
CA ASN A 17 -8.04 -0.42 -3.60
C ASN A 17 -7.30 0.76 -4.23
N ASP A 18 -6.66 1.64 -3.46
CA ASP A 18 -5.75 2.61 -4.06
C ASP A 18 -4.64 1.90 -4.81
N ILE A 19 -4.19 2.52 -5.90
CA ILE A 19 -3.13 2.03 -6.75
C ILE A 19 -1.99 3.04 -6.70
N PHE A 20 -0.78 2.53 -6.54
CA PHE A 20 0.44 3.31 -6.47
C PHE A 20 1.44 2.84 -7.51
N THR A 21 2.19 3.79 -8.08
CA THR A 21 3.26 3.57 -9.06
C THR A 21 4.51 4.34 -8.65
N ASN A 22 5.69 3.88 -9.05
CA ASN A 22 6.94 4.60 -8.82
C ASN A 22 7.78 4.76 -10.10
N GLY A 23 7.23 4.39 -11.26
CA GLY A 23 7.88 4.48 -12.57
C GLY A 23 9.13 3.60 -12.76
N ARG A 24 9.61 2.92 -11.71
CA ARG A 24 10.81 2.07 -11.73
C ARG A 24 10.47 0.59 -11.71
N MET A 25 9.45 0.22 -10.95
CA MET A 25 9.05 -1.17 -10.80
C MET A 25 8.23 -1.65 -12.01
N PRO A 26 8.38 -2.91 -12.44
CA PRO A 26 7.61 -3.49 -13.55
C PRO A 26 6.16 -3.85 -13.15
N TYR A 27 5.63 -3.27 -12.07
CA TYR A 27 4.30 -3.47 -11.51
C TYR A 27 3.84 -2.22 -10.76
N ARG A 28 2.54 -2.16 -10.47
CA ARG A 28 1.95 -1.18 -9.53
C ARG A 28 1.55 -1.89 -8.25
N LEU A 29 1.48 -1.16 -7.14
CA LEU A 29 0.94 -1.67 -5.89
C LEU A 29 -0.54 -1.37 -5.82
N LYS A 30 -1.36 -2.36 -5.50
CA LYS A 30 -2.76 -2.15 -5.13
C LYS A 30 -2.94 -2.47 -3.65
N VAL A 31 -3.46 -1.51 -2.89
CA VAL A 31 -3.74 -1.69 -1.46
C VAL A 31 -4.90 -2.66 -1.29
N ILE A 32 -4.72 -3.69 -0.46
CA ILE A 32 -5.77 -4.68 -0.16
C ILE A 32 -6.25 -4.60 1.28
N LYS A 33 -5.41 -4.08 2.19
CA LYS A 33 -5.69 -4.05 3.62
C LYS A 33 -4.80 -3.01 4.30
N ILE A 34 -5.35 -2.35 5.31
CA ILE A 34 -4.67 -1.35 6.13
C ILE A 34 -4.89 -1.72 7.60
N GLU A 35 -3.82 -1.80 8.38
CA GLU A 35 -3.89 -2.04 9.82
C GLU A 35 -3.17 -0.94 10.61
N ILE A 36 -3.82 -0.50 11.69
CA ILE A 36 -3.23 0.39 12.69
C ILE A 36 -3.11 -0.35 14.03
N GLU A 37 -2.13 0.02 14.85
CA GLU A 37 -1.96 -0.61 16.17
C GLU A 37 -3.09 -0.21 17.12
N ASN A 38 -3.35 1.08 17.23
CA ASN A 38 -4.46 1.70 17.96
C ASN A 38 -4.82 3.07 17.32
N GLU A 39 -5.87 3.74 17.81
CA GLU A 39 -6.39 5.00 17.21
C GLU A 39 -5.51 6.23 17.46
N GLN A 40 -4.56 6.13 18.40
CA GLN A 40 -3.63 7.21 18.75
C GLN A 40 -2.26 7.03 18.08
N ALA A 41 -2.06 5.92 17.39
CA ALA A 41 -0.80 5.61 16.71
C ALA A 41 -0.59 6.58 15.53
N ASN A 42 0.69 6.89 15.28
CA ASN A 42 1.08 7.70 14.13
C ASN A 42 0.55 7.04 12.83
N PRO A 43 -0.26 7.76 12.02
CA PRO A 43 -0.80 7.20 10.79
C PRO A 43 0.27 6.73 9.79
N ASN A 44 1.43 7.37 9.80
CA ASN A 44 2.55 7.01 8.93
C ASN A 44 3.17 5.65 9.28
N ASP A 45 2.93 5.13 10.49
CA ASP A 45 3.38 3.82 10.94
C ASP A 45 2.36 2.70 10.67
N ALA A 46 1.21 3.02 10.07
CA ALA A 46 0.22 2.01 9.68
C ALA A 46 0.83 0.96 8.73
N LYS A 47 0.39 -0.29 8.88
CA LYS A 47 0.76 -1.38 7.99
C LYS A 47 -0.14 -1.36 6.76
N ILE A 48 0.45 -1.16 5.60
CA ILE A 48 -0.20 -1.15 4.30
C ILE A 48 0.15 -2.46 3.59
N TYR A 49 -0.87 -3.30 3.41
CA TYR A 49 -0.76 -4.55 2.68
C TYR A 49 -1.14 -4.30 1.23
N CYS A 50 -0.25 -4.71 0.32
CA CYS A 50 -0.41 -4.51 -1.11
C CYS A 50 -0.27 -5.82 -1.87
N VAL A 51 -0.84 -5.86 -3.06
CA VAL A 51 -0.52 -6.85 -4.08
C VAL A 51 0.10 -6.15 -5.30
N ALA A 52 1.01 -6.83 -5.98
CA ALA A 52 1.53 -6.35 -7.25
C ALA A 52 0.51 -6.62 -8.36
N ILE A 53 0.22 -5.59 -9.16
CA ILE A 53 -0.65 -5.65 -10.34
C ILE A 53 0.09 -5.18 -11.59
N ASP A 54 -0.37 -5.66 -12.75
CA ASP A 54 0.18 -5.35 -14.06
C ASP A 54 0.13 -3.83 -14.33
N LEU A 55 1.13 -3.29 -15.04
CA LEU A 55 1.20 -1.86 -15.36
C LEU A 55 0.04 -1.34 -16.22
N LYS A 56 -0.60 -2.21 -17.02
CA LYS A 56 -1.66 -1.86 -17.96
C LYS A 56 -3.03 -2.42 -17.58
N ASN A 57 -3.08 -3.36 -16.63
CA ASN A 57 -4.32 -4.02 -16.23
C ASN A 57 -4.42 -4.20 -14.72
N ASP A 58 -5.21 -3.33 -14.08
CA ASP A 58 -5.42 -3.26 -12.63
C ASP A 58 -6.09 -4.52 -12.02
N LYS A 59 -6.63 -5.40 -12.87
CA LYS A 59 -7.26 -6.66 -12.46
C LYS A 59 -6.30 -7.85 -12.53
N LYS A 60 -5.13 -7.69 -13.17
CA LYS A 60 -4.17 -8.77 -13.36
C LYS A 60 -3.11 -8.68 -12.26
N LEU A 61 -3.08 -9.68 -11.38
CA LEU A 61 -2.04 -9.84 -10.38
C LEU A 61 -0.71 -10.26 -11.04
N VAL A 62 0.39 -9.76 -10.49
CA VAL A 62 1.76 -10.11 -10.87
C VAL A 62 2.43 -10.75 -9.65
N LYS A 63 3.06 -11.91 -9.84
CA LYS A 63 3.90 -12.52 -8.78
C LYS A 63 5.30 -11.93 -8.88
N THR A 64 5.79 -11.36 -7.78
CA THR A 64 7.17 -10.87 -7.65
C THR A 64 7.68 -11.14 -6.24
N VAL A 65 9.00 -11.29 -6.10
CA VAL A 65 9.67 -11.43 -4.81
C VAL A 65 9.64 -10.13 -4.00
N ASP A 66 9.47 -8.98 -4.66
CA ASP A 66 9.47 -7.66 -4.03
C ASP A 66 8.18 -7.34 -3.27
N VAL A 67 7.11 -8.09 -3.54
CA VAL A 67 5.79 -7.94 -2.90
C VAL A 67 5.29 -9.33 -2.50
N PRO A 68 5.88 -9.95 -1.45
CA PRO A 68 5.46 -11.25 -0.99
C PRO A 68 4.01 -11.23 -0.50
N GLU A 69 3.29 -12.32 -0.74
CA GLU A 69 1.92 -12.47 -0.27
C GLU A 69 1.86 -12.44 1.27
N GLY A 70 1.01 -11.58 1.82
CA GLY A 70 0.82 -11.44 3.26
C GLY A 70 1.80 -10.49 3.94
N ASP A 71 2.77 -9.92 3.22
CA ASP A 71 3.68 -8.90 3.76
C ASP A 71 3.06 -7.49 3.70
N SER A 72 3.63 -6.57 4.48
CA SER A 72 3.17 -5.18 4.57
C SER A 72 4.34 -4.21 4.58
N ASN A 73 4.13 -3.04 4.00
CA ASN A 73 5.00 -1.89 4.19
C ASN A 73 4.41 -0.94 5.22
N ARG A 74 5.23 -0.04 5.77
CA ARG A 74 4.73 1.09 6.55
C ARG A 74 4.18 2.17 5.62
N ALA A 75 3.21 2.94 6.08
CA ALA A 75 2.59 3.98 5.25
C ALA A 75 3.60 5.06 4.82
N TRP A 76 4.58 5.41 5.68
CA TRP A 76 5.68 6.30 5.30
C TRP A 76 6.48 5.78 4.09
N TYR A 77 6.68 4.47 3.97
CA TYR A 77 7.40 3.89 2.83
C TYR A 77 6.59 4.06 1.52
N ILE A 78 5.27 3.96 1.60
CA ILE A 78 4.42 4.24 0.44
C ILE A 78 4.53 5.71 0.06
N ASN A 79 4.49 6.62 1.04
CA ASN A 79 4.61 8.07 0.82
C ASN A 79 5.94 8.48 0.17
N GLU A 80 7.05 7.88 0.60
CA GLU A 80 8.39 8.23 0.12
C GLU A 80 8.70 7.66 -1.26
N PHE A 81 8.29 6.43 -1.53
CA PHE A 81 8.76 5.68 -2.70
C PHE A 81 7.72 5.49 -3.80
N TRP A 82 6.47 5.86 -3.55
CA TRP A 82 5.38 5.66 -4.49
C TRP A 82 4.48 6.89 -4.62
N SER A 83 3.87 7.01 -5.80
CA SER A 83 2.91 8.05 -6.14
C SER A 83 1.57 7.41 -6.49
N LYS A 84 0.49 8.10 -6.15
CA LYS A 84 -0.89 7.65 -6.41
C LYS A 84 -1.32 7.99 -7.83
#